data_AF-A0A1M6HIW9-F1
#
_entry.id   AF-A0A1M6HIW9-F1
#
_cell.length_a   1.000
_cell.length_b   1.000
_cell.length_c   1.000
_cell.angle_alpha   90.00
_cell.angle_beta   90.00
_cell.angle_gamma   90.00
#
_symmetry.space_group_name_H-M   'P 1'
#
loop_
_entity.id
_entity.type
_entity.pdbx_description
1 polymer ?
#
loop_
_entity_poly.entity_id
_entity_poly.type
_entity_poly.pdbx_seq_one_letter_code
_entity_poly.pdbx_strand_id
1 'polypeptide(L)'
;MKKLTVMIMGVMLLLSGACEKETDYEPQNSITDSQVVVEEAVEGKYGGRYCVYFIEYGRWVASPFGFYCNKNLPGICSIQRFCFPEIIFDPCWLIPCWIEIFDPWDIYEKIDPREFESIRDKLELEIDPRIGSAPFALNEQIAGLQFYEQNELMEIRDKESGVFYLENDLKLDAETSRSLGLYGNTVKAGKYPVLVNPENETFNVILSVEKGFER
;
A
#
# COMPACT_ATOMS: atom_id res chain seq x y z
N MET A 1 0.57 42.21 50.39
CA MET A 1 0.54 41.20 49.31
C MET A 1 1.46 40.02 49.66
N LYS A 2 1.07 39.17 50.62
CA LYS A 2 1.82 37.95 51.03
C LYS A 2 0.90 36.75 51.34
N LYS A 3 -0.35 36.79 50.87
CA LYS A 3 -1.36 35.73 51.10
C LYS A 3 -1.90 35.10 49.82
N LEU A 4 -1.36 35.46 48.65
CA LEU A 4 -1.82 34.93 47.34
C LEU A 4 -0.88 33.86 46.77
N THR A 5 0.30 33.64 47.36
CA THR A 5 1.28 32.66 46.88
C THR A 5 1.16 31.27 47.50
N VAL A 6 0.26 31.06 48.46
CA VAL A 6 0.10 29.76 49.14
C VAL A 6 -1.00 28.89 48.51
N MET A 7 -1.83 29.45 47.61
CA MET A 7 -2.95 28.70 47.02
C MET A 7 -2.64 28.03 45.67
N ILE A 8 -1.50 28.34 45.04
CA ILE A 8 -1.11 27.78 43.72
C ILE A 8 -0.19 26.55 43.87
N MET A 9 0.36 26.30 45.06
CA MET A 9 1.23 25.14 45.34
C MET A 9 0.46 23.87 45.77
N GLY A 10 -0.88 23.96 45.93
CA GLY A 10 -1.73 22.83 46.35
C GLY A 10 -2.43 22.07 45.22
N VAL A 11 -2.41 22.59 43.98
CA VAL A 11 -3.11 21.97 42.83
C VAL A 11 -2.16 21.20 41.91
N MET A 12 -0.84 21.38 42.06
CA MET A 12 0.18 20.69 41.24
C MET A 12 0.66 19.35 41.82
N LEU A 13 0.08 18.87 42.92
CA LEU A 13 0.48 17.64 43.63
C LEU A 13 -0.55 16.50 43.53
N LEU A 14 -1.56 16.63 42.67
CA LEU A 14 -2.62 15.62 42.47
C LEU A 14 -2.62 14.96 41.08
N LEU A 15 -1.57 15.14 40.27
CA LEU A 15 -1.48 14.55 38.92
C LEU A 15 -0.43 13.42 38.77
N SER A 16 0.15 12.94 39.87
CA SER A 16 1.11 11.82 39.86
C SER A 16 0.52 10.56 40.49
N GLY A 17 -0.60 10.07 39.92
CA GLY A 17 -1.37 8.94 40.48
C GLY A 17 -2.14 8.09 39.48
N ALA A 18 -1.74 8.02 38.22
CA ALA A 18 -2.27 7.07 37.25
C ALA A 18 -1.14 6.18 36.70
N CYS A 19 -0.66 5.27 37.53
CA CYS A 19 -0.05 4.03 37.05
C CYS A 19 -1.21 3.13 36.63
N GLU A 20 -1.41 2.98 35.33
CA GLU A 20 -2.25 1.91 34.81
C GLU A 20 -1.50 0.59 35.05
N LYS A 21 -2.15 -0.31 35.79
CA LYS A 21 -1.62 -1.59 36.21
C LYS A 21 -1.94 -2.59 35.10
N GLU A 22 -0.92 -3.21 34.52
CA GLU A 22 -1.06 -4.33 33.59
C GLU A 22 -1.90 -5.42 34.26
N THR A 23 -3.05 -5.74 33.68
CA THR A 23 -3.82 -6.92 34.05
C THR A 23 -3.30 -8.10 33.25
N ASP A 24 -2.46 -8.90 33.90
CA ASP A 24 -2.20 -10.29 33.54
C ASP A 24 -3.53 -11.05 33.54
N TYR A 25 -3.90 -11.62 32.39
CA TYR A 25 -4.97 -12.61 32.28
C TYR A 25 -4.34 -13.99 32.09
N GLU A 26 -4.39 -14.81 33.15
CA GLU A 26 -4.17 -16.25 33.04
C GLU A 26 -5.37 -16.93 32.34
N PRO A 27 -5.15 -17.95 31.49
CA PRO A 27 -6.21 -18.62 30.74
C PRO A 27 -6.95 -19.64 31.62
N GLN A 28 -8.28 -19.49 31.72
CA GLN A 28 -9.13 -20.49 32.37
C GLN A 28 -9.64 -21.50 31.33
N ASN A 29 -9.11 -22.72 31.42
CA ASN A 29 -9.63 -23.90 30.73
C ASN A 29 -11.05 -24.21 31.22
N SER A 30 -12.03 -24.18 30.31
CA SER A 30 -13.23 -25.01 30.46
C SER A 30 -13.71 -25.47 29.08
N ILE A 31 -13.44 -26.75 28.81
CA ILE A 31 -14.00 -27.53 27.72
C ILE A 31 -15.51 -27.59 27.92
N THR A 32 -16.27 -27.04 26.97
CA THR A 32 -17.64 -27.51 26.72
C THR A 32 -17.77 -27.72 25.22
N ASP A 33 -17.93 -29.00 24.90
CA ASP A 33 -18.17 -29.57 23.59
C ASP A 33 -19.43 -28.94 22.97
N SER A 34 -19.26 -28.26 21.83
CA SER A 34 -20.36 -27.80 20.98
C SER A 34 -19.86 -27.80 19.55
N GLN A 35 -20.15 -28.92 18.88
CA GLN A 35 -20.32 -29.09 17.45
C GLN A 35 -19.51 -28.14 16.56
N VAL A 36 -18.37 -28.68 16.16
CA VAL A 36 -17.60 -28.37 14.96
C VAL A 36 -18.52 -28.05 13.78
N VAL A 37 -18.73 -26.76 13.51
CA VAL A 37 -18.73 -26.26 12.15
C VAL A 37 -17.30 -25.78 11.95
N VAL A 38 -16.53 -26.54 11.19
CA VAL A 38 -15.27 -26.03 10.62
C VAL A 38 -15.72 -24.90 9.69
N GLU A 39 -15.81 -23.67 10.20
CA GLU A 39 -15.50 -22.54 9.34
C GLU A 39 -14.06 -22.79 8.94
N GLU A 40 -13.87 -23.22 7.68
CA GLU A 40 -12.58 -23.18 7.03
C GLU A 40 -12.06 -21.77 7.24
N ALA A 41 -11.15 -21.60 8.19
CA ALA A 41 -10.32 -20.43 8.30
C ALA A 41 -9.59 -20.38 6.95
N VAL A 42 -10.11 -19.55 6.05
CA VAL A 42 -9.40 -19.21 4.82
C VAL A 42 -8.08 -18.62 5.31
N GLU A 43 -7.00 -19.39 5.18
CA GLU A 43 -5.64 -19.00 5.54
C GLU A 43 -5.17 -17.89 4.58
N GLY A 44 -5.79 -16.72 4.66
CA GLY A 44 -5.31 -15.52 4.01
C GLY A 44 -4.06 -15.06 4.75
N LYS A 45 -2.90 -15.18 4.11
CA LYS A 45 -1.59 -14.80 4.67
C LYS A 45 -1.52 -13.30 5.03
N TYR A 46 -2.45 -12.49 4.54
CA TYR A 46 -2.60 -11.06 4.82
C TYR A 46 -4.06 -10.71 5.11
N GLY A 47 -4.46 -10.73 6.39
CA GLY A 47 -5.71 -10.14 6.86
C GLY A 47 -5.46 -8.71 7.33
N GLY A 48 -6.16 -7.71 6.77
CA GLY A 48 -5.96 -6.33 7.19
C GLY A 48 -6.76 -5.29 6.41
N ARG A 49 -6.38 -4.01 6.59
CA ARG A 49 -6.88 -2.92 5.74
C ARG A 49 -6.15 -2.99 4.40
N TYR A 50 -6.91 -2.99 3.31
CA TYR A 50 -6.36 -2.90 1.96
C TYR A 50 -6.58 -1.49 1.41
N CYS A 51 -5.54 -0.85 0.89
CA CYS A 51 -5.60 0.52 0.44
C CYS A 51 -5.36 0.64 -1.06
N VAL A 52 -6.18 1.43 -1.74
CA VAL A 52 -6.01 1.85 -3.13
C VAL A 52 -5.56 3.31 -3.19
N TYR A 53 -4.81 3.65 -4.23
CA TYR A 53 -4.22 4.97 -4.42
C TYR A 53 -4.84 5.69 -5.60
N PHE A 54 -5.21 6.95 -5.39
CA PHE A 54 -5.70 7.85 -6.42
C PHE A 54 -4.65 8.93 -6.68
N ILE A 55 -4.07 8.93 -7.87
CA ILE A 55 -2.98 9.80 -8.27
C ILE A 55 -3.52 10.92 -9.14
N GLU A 56 -3.36 12.16 -8.70
CA GLU A 56 -3.67 13.34 -9.49
C GLU A 56 -2.43 13.76 -10.27
N TYR A 57 -2.38 13.39 -11.55
CA TYR A 57 -1.32 13.77 -12.48
C TYR A 57 -1.38 15.26 -12.84
N GLY A 58 -0.20 15.87 -12.95
CA GLY A 58 -0.03 17.27 -13.27
C GLY A 58 1.12 17.93 -12.51
N ARG A 59 1.26 19.25 -12.69
CA ARG A 59 2.20 20.06 -11.91
C ARG A 59 1.49 21.22 -11.24
N TRP A 60 1.83 21.49 -9.97
CA TRP A 60 1.37 22.70 -9.29
C TRP A 60 1.92 23.95 -9.97
N VAL A 61 1.01 24.82 -10.42
CA VAL A 61 1.35 26.12 -11.04
C VAL A 61 0.71 27.24 -10.23
N ALA A 62 1.47 28.31 -10.01
CA ALA A 62 0.96 29.52 -9.39
C ALA A 62 0.13 30.33 -10.41
N SER A 63 -1.08 30.72 -10.01
CA SER A 63 -1.95 31.63 -10.75
C SER A 63 -2.29 32.86 -9.87
N PRO A 64 -2.83 33.94 -10.46
CA PRO A 64 -3.32 35.09 -9.69
C PRO A 64 -4.41 34.74 -8.66
N PHE A 65 -5.08 33.58 -8.81
CA PHE A 65 -6.16 33.12 -7.92
C PHE A 65 -5.73 32.01 -6.95
N GLY A 66 -4.42 31.70 -6.90
CA GLY A 66 -3.87 30.65 -6.04
C GLY A 66 -3.12 29.57 -6.83
N PHE A 67 -2.84 28.45 -6.16
CA PHE A 67 -2.19 27.29 -6.79
C PHE A 67 -3.26 26.36 -7.38
N TYR A 68 -2.98 25.82 -8.56
CA TYR A 68 -3.81 24.78 -9.16
C TYR A 68 -2.93 23.69 -9.78
N CYS A 69 -3.46 22.47 -9.86
CA CYS A 69 -2.81 21.38 -10.56
C CYS A 69 -3.04 21.52 -12.07
N ASN A 70 -1.98 21.79 -12.83
CA ASN A 70 -2.03 21.81 -14.29
C ASN A 70 -1.79 20.40 -14.84
N LYS A 71 -2.87 19.75 -15.29
CA LYS A 71 -2.86 18.38 -15.83
C LYS A 71 -2.12 18.21 -17.17
N ASN A 72 -1.75 19.32 -17.83
CA ASN A 72 -1.01 19.29 -19.10
C ASN A 72 0.51 19.28 -18.92
N LEU A 73 0.99 19.33 -17.67
CA LEU A 73 2.42 19.31 -17.34
C LEU A 73 2.75 18.00 -16.63
N PRO A 74 3.87 17.34 -16.98
CA PRO A 74 4.23 16.07 -16.36
C PRO A 74 4.54 16.25 -14.87
N GLY A 75 4.02 15.33 -14.07
CA GLY A 75 4.28 15.24 -12.63
C GLY A 75 3.10 14.68 -11.84
N ILE A 76 3.24 14.72 -10.51
CA ILE A 76 2.18 14.33 -9.57
C ILE A 76 1.86 15.53 -8.68
N CYS A 77 0.61 15.95 -8.65
CA CYS A 77 0.13 17.02 -7.77
C CYS A 77 -0.28 16.50 -6.40
N SER A 78 -0.97 15.36 -6.35
CA SER A 78 -1.43 14.75 -5.12
C SER A 78 -1.58 13.24 -5.25
N ILE A 79 -1.45 12.54 -4.13
CA ILE A 79 -1.76 11.12 -3.99
C ILE A 79 -2.74 11.01 -2.83
N GLN A 80 -3.94 10.52 -3.10
CA GLN A 80 -4.94 10.22 -2.09
C GLN A 80 -5.00 8.72 -1.89
N ARG A 81 -5.31 8.28 -0.67
CA ARG A 81 -5.39 6.86 -0.32
C ARG A 81 -6.77 6.57 0.26
N PHE A 82 -7.43 5.54 -0.26
CA PHE A 82 -8.68 5.04 0.27
C PHE A 82 -8.48 3.61 0.74
N CYS A 83 -8.84 3.31 1.99
CA CYS A 83 -8.60 2.00 2.59
C CYS A 83 -9.92 1.33 2.93
N PHE A 84 -10.06 0.10 2.47
CA PHE A 84 -11.17 -0.78 2.79
C PHE A 84 -10.84 -1.55 4.08
N PRO A 85 -11.71 -1.49 5.11
CA PRO A 85 -11.53 -2.30 6.30
C PRO A 85 -11.78 -3.78 6.00
N GLU A 86 -11.01 -4.65 6.63
CA GLU A 86 -11.29 -6.10 6.73
C GLU A 86 -11.35 -6.86 5.39
N ILE A 87 -10.55 -6.47 4.40
CA ILE A 87 -10.35 -7.31 3.22
C ILE A 87 -9.36 -8.42 3.57
N ILE A 88 -9.83 -9.65 3.54
CA ILE A 88 -8.99 -10.86 3.58
C ILE A 88 -8.74 -11.26 2.15
N PHE A 89 -7.48 -11.28 1.76
CA PHE A 89 -7.08 -11.61 0.41
C PHE A 89 -5.78 -12.42 0.44
N ASP A 90 -5.75 -13.53 -0.30
CA ASP A 90 -4.54 -14.32 -0.50
C ASP A 90 -3.78 -13.80 -1.72
N PRO A 91 -2.57 -13.24 -1.57
CA PRO A 91 -1.73 -12.79 -2.69
C PRO A 91 -1.52 -13.84 -3.77
N CYS A 92 -1.56 -15.12 -3.40
CA CYS A 92 -1.42 -16.22 -4.34
C CYS A 92 -2.56 -16.29 -5.37
N TRP A 93 -3.69 -15.62 -5.12
CA TRP A 93 -4.81 -15.52 -6.06
C TRP A 93 -4.58 -14.51 -7.19
N LEU A 94 -3.71 -13.52 -6.98
CA LEU A 94 -3.35 -12.55 -8.02
C LEU A 94 -2.12 -13.00 -8.77
N ILE A 95 -1.15 -13.57 -8.05
CA ILE A 95 0.16 -13.89 -8.57
C ILE A 95 0.62 -15.21 -7.95
N PRO A 96 1.08 -16.18 -8.74
CA PRO A 96 1.53 -17.44 -8.17
C PRO A 96 2.67 -17.27 -7.15
N CYS A 97 2.44 -17.71 -5.91
CA CYS A 97 3.38 -17.54 -4.80
C CYS A 97 4.70 -18.32 -4.91
N TRP A 98 4.87 -19.15 -5.94
CA TRP A 98 6.14 -19.84 -6.23
C TRP A 98 7.14 -18.96 -6.97
N ILE A 99 6.75 -17.75 -7.37
CA ILE A 99 7.58 -16.84 -8.15
C ILE A 99 8.59 -16.16 -7.22
N GLU A 100 9.86 -16.52 -7.40
CA GLU A 100 10.99 -15.83 -6.78
C GLU A 100 11.59 -14.83 -7.78
N ILE A 101 11.51 -13.54 -7.43
CA ILE A 101 12.02 -12.40 -8.21
C ILE A 101 12.86 -11.53 -7.28
N PHE A 102 14.09 -11.23 -7.70
CA PHE A 102 14.99 -10.30 -7.01
C PHE A 102 15.23 -9.03 -7.83
N ASP A 103 15.27 -9.16 -9.16
CA ASP A 103 15.27 -8.04 -10.09
C ASP A 103 13.87 -7.88 -10.70
N PRO A 104 13.20 -6.72 -10.57
CA PRO A 104 11.91 -6.47 -11.21
C PRO A 104 11.85 -6.92 -12.68
N TRP A 105 12.92 -6.77 -13.45
CA TRP A 105 12.96 -7.10 -14.88
C TRP A 105 12.85 -8.59 -15.19
N ASP A 106 13.15 -9.46 -14.23
CA ASP A 106 12.99 -10.91 -14.38
C ASP A 106 11.51 -11.31 -14.55
N ILE A 107 10.56 -10.41 -14.25
CA ILE A 107 9.12 -10.68 -14.37
C ILE A 107 8.74 -11.21 -15.76
N TYR A 108 9.34 -10.69 -16.83
CA TYR A 108 9.01 -11.11 -18.21
C TYR A 108 9.39 -12.54 -18.53
N GLU A 109 10.31 -13.14 -17.77
CA GLU A 109 10.73 -14.53 -17.95
C GLU A 109 10.01 -15.48 -16.98
N LYS A 110 9.34 -14.94 -15.96
CA LYS A 110 8.81 -15.71 -14.83
C LYS A 110 7.30 -15.93 -14.88
N ILE A 111 6.56 -15.01 -15.49
CA ILE A 111 5.10 -15.04 -15.50
C ILE A 111 4.56 -14.65 -16.87
N ASP A 112 3.51 -15.34 -17.31
CA ASP A 112 2.68 -14.87 -18.41
C ASP A 112 1.80 -13.71 -17.90
N PRO A 113 1.84 -12.51 -18.52
CA PRO A 113 0.98 -11.39 -18.14
C PRO A 113 -0.49 -11.74 -17.91
N ARG A 114 -1.01 -12.73 -18.63
CA ARG A 114 -2.41 -13.16 -18.58
C ARG A 114 -2.78 -13.86 -17.28
N GLU A 115 -1.79 -14.44 -16.59
CA GLU A 115 -1.96 -15.04 -15.26
C GLU A 115 -2.15 -13.99 -14.16
N PHE A 116 -1.85 -12.71 -14.44
CA PHE A 116 -2.00 -11.61 -13.49
C PHE A 116 -3.44 -11.12 -13.46
N GLU A 117 -4.21 -11.54 -12.44
CA GLU A 117 -5.61 -11.12 -12.32
C GLU A 117 -5.75 -9.64 -11.89
N SER A 118 -6.92 -9.08 -12.18
CA SER A 118 -7.28 -7.70 -11.82
C SER A 118 -7.72 -7.64 -10.37
N ILE A 119 -7.00 -6.88 -9.54
CA ILE A 119 -7.30 -6.67 -8.12
C ILE A 119 -8.67 -6.03 -7.96
N ARG A 120 -8.95 -5.00 -8.78
CA ARG A 120 -10.24 -4.32 -8.80
C ARG A 120 -11.38 -5.31 -9.01
N ASP A 121 -11.23 -6.20 -9.99
CA ASP A 121 -12.31 -7.10 -10.37
C ASP A 121 -12.42 -8.27 -9.37
N LYS A 122 -11.28 -8.77 -8.87
CA LYS A 122 -11.25 -9.87 -7.89
C LYS A 122 -11.82 -9.49 -6.53
N LEU A 123 -11.57 -8.25 -6.10
CA LEU A 123 -12.02 -7.72 -4.81
C LEU A 123 -13.29 -6.87 -4.95
N GLU A 124 -13.87 -6.79 -6.15
CA GLU A 124 -15.07 -6.00 -6.47
C GLU A 124 -14.95 -4.53 -6.02
N LEU A 125 -13.77 -3.94 -6.19
CA LEU A 125 -13.47 -2.59 -5.72
C LEU A 125 -13.91 -1.54 -6.75
N GLU A 126 -14.51 -0.46 -6.27
CA GLU A 126 -14.80 0.71 -7.10
C GLU A 126 -13.55 1.58 -7.23
N ILE A 127 -12.75 1.33 -8.27
CA ILE A 127 -11.53 2.11 -8.58
C ILE A 127 -11.73 2.87 -9.90
N ASP A 128 -11.60 4.21 -9.88
CA ASP A 128 -11.57 5.02 -11.10
C ASP A 128 -10.32 4.65 -11.93
N PRO A 129 -10.48 4.08 -13.14
CA PRO A 129 -9.35 3.55 -13.91
C PRO A 129 -8.28 4.58 -14.27
N ARG A 130 -8.69 5.86 -14.42
CA ARG A 130 -7.84 6.95 -14.93
C ARG A 130 -6.78 7.40 -13.93
N ILE A 131 -7.08 7.23 -12.64
CA ILE A 131 -6.30 7.80 -11.54
C ILE A 131 -5.98 6.77 -10.46
N GLY A 132 -6.69 5.64 -10.44
CA GLY A 132 -6.57 4.61 -9.43
C GLY A 132 -5.44 3.63 -9.70
N SER A 133 -4.81 3.17 -8.61
CA SER A 133 -3.87 2.05 -8.61
C SER A 133 -4.02 1.20 -7.36
N ALA A 134 -3.81 -0.10 -7.52
CA ALA A 134 -3.94 -1.10 -6.47
C ALA A 134 -2.54 -1.68 -6.16
N PRO A 135 -2.03 -1.51 -4.94
CA PRO A 135 -0.72 -2.02 -4.57
C PRO A 135 -0.78 -3.52 -4.26
N PHE A 136 0.30 -4.22 -4.55
CA PHE A 136 0.49 -5.62 -4.17
C PHE A 136 1.96 -5.90 -3.87
N ALA A 137 2.24 -7.05 -3.27
CA ALA A 137 3.60 -7.54 -3.05
C ALA A 137 3.80 -8.88 -3.74
N LEU A 138 4.91 -9.00 -4.46
CA LEU A 138 5.41 -10.28 -4.96
C LEU A 138 6.22 -10.99 -3.87
N ASN A 139 7.02 -10.23 -3.14
CA ASN A 139 7.76 -10.67 -1.97
C ASN A 139 8.18 -9.46 -1.11
N GLU A 140 9.01 -9.67 -0.10
CA GLU A 140 9.43 -8.64 0.86
C GLU A 140 10.24 -7.48 0.23
N GLN A 141 10.80 -7.66 -0.97
CA GLN A 141 11.65 -6.68 -1.67
C GLN A 141 11.05 -6.21 -2.99
N ILE A 142 10.02 -6.88 -3.49
CA ILE A 142 9.38 -6.56 -4.76
C ILE A 142 7.90 -6.26 -4.52
N ALA A 143 7.54 -5.01 -4.75
CA ALA A 143 6.17 -4.54 -4.75
C ALA A 143 5.68 -4.38 -6.18
N GLY A 144 4.38 -4.23 -6.35
CA GLY A 144 3.83 -3.73 -7.61
C GLY A 144 2.64 -2.82 -7.42
N LEU A 145 2.36 -2.09 -8.49
CA LEU A 145 1.21 -1.21 -8.62
C LEU A 145 0.46 -1.63 -9.87
N GLN A 146 -0.78 -2.09 -9.69
CA GLN A 146 -1.68 -2.38 -10.78
C GLN A 146 -2.50 -1.15 -11.11
N PHE A 147 -2.37 -0.68 -12.34
CA PHE A 147 -3.18 0.38 -12.93
C PHE A 147 -4.19 -0.21 -13.91
N TYR A 148 -5.24 0.54 -14.19
CA TYR A 148 -6.34 0.11 -15.07
C TYR A 148 -6.47 1.01 -16.31
N GLU A 149 -5.50 1.91 -16.50
CA GLU A 149 -5.30 2.72 -17.68
C GLU A 149 -3.82 3.10 -17.76
N GLN A 150 -3.30 3.26 -18.98
CA GLN A 150 -1.96 3.76 -19.20
C GLN A 150 -1.87 5.22 -18.71
N ASN A 151 -0.82 5.57 -17.97
CA ASN A 151 -0.57 6.93 -17.52
C ASN A 151 0.71 7.53 -18.12
N GLU A 152 0.94 8.82 -17.84
CA GLU A 152 2.07 9.59 -18.40
C GLU A 152 3.45 9.10 -17.97
N LEU A 153 3.53 8.28 -16.91
CA LEU A 153 4.79 7.68 -16.44
C LEU A 153 5.11 6.36 -17.16
N MET A 154 4.25 5.91 -18.07
CA MET A 154 4.38 4.63 -18.77
C MET A 154 4.62 4.80 -20.28
N GLU A 155 5.60 4.08 -20.79
CA GLU A 155 5.81 3.84 -22.21
C GLU A 155 5.57 2.37 -22.54
N ILE A 156 4.48 2.08 -23.25
CA ILE A 156 4.14 0.72 -23.67
C ILE A 156 4.91 0.39 -24.95
N ARG A 157 5.75 -0.66 -24.88
CA ARG A 157 6.64 -1.06 -25.97
C ARG A 157 5.96 -2.03 -26.93
N ASP A 158 5.20 -2.96 -26.38
CA ASP A 158 4.41 -3.94 -27.13
C ASP A 158 3.11 -4.27 -26.37
N LYS A 159 2.40 -5.33 -26.77
CA LYS A 159 1.10 -5.67 -26.20
C LYS A 159 1.16 -6.14 -24.74
N GLU A 160 2.31 -6.62 -24.29
CA GLU A 160 2.50 -7.31 -23.01
C GLU A 160 3.60 -6.66 -22.16
N SER A 161 4.38 -5.73 -22.73
CA SER A 161 5.51 -5.08 -22.06
C SER A 161 5.56 -3.56 -22.22
N GLY A 162 6.13 -2.91 -21.22
CA GLY A 162 6.36 -1.47 -21.19
C GLY A 162 7.36 -1.07 -20.12
N VAL A 163 7.56 0.24 -19.96
CA VAL A 163 8.48 0.82 -18.99
C VAL A 163 7.78 1.90 -18.20
N PHE A 164 7.90 1.83 -16.88
CA PHE A 164 7.49 2.86 -15.96
C PHE A 164 8.71 3.70 -15.58
N TYR A 165 8.56 5.02 -15.67
CA TYR A 165 9.61 6.00 -15.41
C TYR A 165 9.36 6.70 -14.10
N LEU A 166 10.27 6.49 -13.16
CA LEU A 166 10.24 7.15 -11.87
C LEU A 166 11.37 8.18 -11.77
N GLU A 167 11.02 9.46 -11.78
CA GLU A 167 12.01 10.56 -11.78
C GLU A 167 12.70 10.75 -10.42
N ASN A 168 12.01 10.47 -9.31
CA ASN A 168 12.48 10.72 -7.95
C ASN A 168 12.23 9.50 -7.06
N ASP A 169 13.08 9.30 -6.06
CA ASP A 169 12.87 8.27 -5.04
C ASP A 169 11.47 8.42 -4.41
N LEU A 170 10.71 7.34 -4.36
CA LEU A 170 9.43 7.26 -3.65
C LEU A 170 9.65 6.66 -2.27
N LYS A 171 9.05 7.28 -1.26
CA LYS A 171 8.97 6.71 0.08
C LYS A 171 7.56 6.22 0.33
N LEU A 172 7.41 4.90 0.43
CA LEU A 172 6.17 4.28 0.86
C LEU A 172 5.90 4.66 2.32
N ASP A 173 4.65 4.95 2.64
CA ASP A 173 4.27 5.15 4.03
C ASP A 173 4.42 3.84 4.82
N ALA A 174 4.61 3.96 6.14
CA ALA A 174 4.90 2.81 6.98
C ALA A 174 3.73 1.83 7.10
N GLU A 175 2.48 2.29 6.94
CA GLU A 175 1.30 1.42 7.00
C GLU A 175 1.27 0.51 5.78
N THR A 176 1.48 1.07 4.58
CA THR A 176 1.52 0.33 3.32
C THR A 176 2.67 -0.65 3.25
N SER A 177 3.87 -0.23 3.66
CA SER A 177 5.05 -1.11 3.71
C SER A 177 4.78 -2.32 4.60
N ARG A 178 4.19 -2.11 5.80
CA ARG A 178 3.83 -3.20 6.71
C ARG A 178 2.69 -4.07 6.19
N SER A 179 1.63 -3.48 5.64
CA SER A 179 0.46 -4.23 5.16
C SER A 179 0.81 -5.16 4.01
N LEU A 180 1.79 -4.76 3.19
CA LEU A 180 2.31 -5.55 2.08
C LEU A 180 3.44 -6.52 2.48
N GLY A 181 3.86 -6.51 3.76
CA GLY A 181 4.96 -7.36 4.22
C GLY A 181 6.33 -6.98 3.65
N LEU A 182 6.53 -5.72 3.28
CA LEU A 182 7.78 -5.25 2.68
C LEU A 182 8.85 -5.02 3.75
N TYR A 183 10.08 -5.46 3.47
CA TYR A 183 11.26 -5.27 4.32
C TYR A 183 11.73 -3.80 4.35
N GLY A 184 11.36 -3.04 3.31
CA GLY A 184 11.76 -1.66 3.10
C GLY A 184 10.58 -0.77 2.74
N ASN A 185 10.88 0.50 2.48
CA ASN A 185 9.87 1.50 2.13
C ASN A 185 10.38 2.53 1.12
N THR A 186 11.49 2.28 0.45
CA THR A 186 12.04 3.21 -0.53
C THR A 186 12.11 2.55 -1.90
N VAL A 187 11.53 3.17 -2.91
CA VAL A 187 11.68 2.80 -4.32
C VAL A 187 12.57 3.86 -4.95
N LYS A 188 13.67 3.44 -5.59
CA LYS A 188 14.64 4.36 -6.18
C LYS A 188 14.13 4.99 -7.47
N ALA A 189 14.55 6.21 -7.76
CA ALA A 189 14.38 6.78 -9.09
C ALA A 189 15.00 5.84 -10.14
N GLY A 190 14.31 5.62 -11.26
CA GLY A 190 14.76 4.65 -12.24
C GLY A 190 13.69 4.24 -13.23
N LYS A 191 13.98 3.13 -13.92
CA LYS A 191 13.09 2.49 -14.88
C LYS A 191 12.66 1.15 -14.32
N TYR A 192 11.37 0.87 -14.45
CA TYR A 192 10.74 -0.35 -13.95
C TYR A 192 9.93 -1.02 -15.05
N PRO A 193 9.84 -2.35 -15.07
CA PRO A 193 9.02 -3.04 -16.06
C PRO A 193 7.53 -2.81 -15.80
N VAL A 194 6.79 -2.69 -16.89
CA VAL A 194 5.33 -2.75 -16.92
C VAL A 194 4.94 -4.05 -17.59
N LEU A 195 4.23 -4.89 -16.87
CA LEU A 195 3.63 -6.10 -17.41
C LEU A 195 2.16 -5.78 -17.77
N VAL A 196 1.87 -5.77 -19.07
CA VAL A 196 0.54 -5.43 -19.59
C VAL A 196 -0.26 -6.71 -19.75
N ASN A 197 -1.39 -6.84 -19.05
CA ASN A 197 -2.33 -7.92 -19.27
C ASN A 197 -3.41 -7.46 -20.25
N PRO A 198 -3.43 -7.98 -21.49
CA PRO A 198 -4.40 -7.57 -22.50
C PRO A 198 -5.81 -8.13 -22.28
N GLU A 199 -5.99 -9.15 -21.42
CA GLU A 199 -7.29 -9.79 -21.20
C GLU A 199 -8.16 -9.00 -20.21
N ASN A 200 -7.54 -8.45 -19.17
CA ASN A 200 -8.22 -7.63 -18.16
C ASN A 200 -7.83 -6.15 -18.20
N GLU A 201 -7.07 -5.75 -19.21
CA GLU A 201 -6.65 -4.37 -19.47
C GLU A 201 -5.90 -3.72 -18.28
N THR A 202 -5.06 -4.51 -17.58
CA THR A 202 -4.25 -4.03 -16.46
C THR A 202 -2.80 -3.74 -16.85
N PHE A 203 -2.20 -2.77 -16.16
CA PHE A 203 -0.81 -2.37 -16.30
C PHE A 203 -0.12 -2.57 -14.94
N ASN A 204 0.71 -3.61 -14.84
CA ASN A 204 1.33 -4.02 -13.58
C ASN A 204 2.77 -3.51 -13.55
N VAL A 205 3.01 -2.43 -12.81
CA VAL A 205 4.35 -1.89 -12.59
C VAL A 205 5.02 -2.72 -11.49
N ILE A 206 6.20 -3.27 -11.76
CA ILE A 206 6.95 -4.04 -10.77
C ILE A 206 8.11 -3.22 -10.22
N LEU A 207 8.15 -3.04 -8.91
CA LEU A 207 9.03 -2.11 -8.21
C LEU A 207 9.96 -2.84 -7.27
N SER A 208 11.24 -2.45 -7.26
CA SER A 208 12.18 -2.85 -6.22
C SER A 208 12.07 -1.92 -5.01
N VAL A 209 11.97 -2.50 -3.82
CA VAL A 209 11.83 -1.81 -2.54
C VAL A 209 13.05 -2.07 -1.69
N GLU A 210 13.79 -1.00 -1.42
CA GLU A 210 14.96 -1.00 -0.57
C GLU A 210 14.61 -0.56 0.85
N LYS A 211 15.48 -0.95 1.80
CA LYS A 211 15.48 -0.35 3.13
C LYS A 211 15.73 1.14 2.99
N GLY A 212 14.75 1.95 3.38
CA GLY A 212 14.93 3.38 3.44
C GLY A 212 15.92 3.76 4.54
N PHE A 213 16.59 4.90 4.37
CA PHE A 213 17.26 5.54 5.49
C PHE A 213 16.19 5.94 6.52
N GLU A 214 16.24 5.36 7.72
CA GLU A 214 15.56 5.91 8.88
C GLU A 214 16.10 7.34 9.07
N ARG A 215 15.21 8.32 9.10
CA ARG A 215 15.52 9.69 9.50
C ARG A 215 14.91 9.91 10.87
#